data_AF-A0A1G0K762-F1
#
_entry.id   AF-A0A1G0K762-F1
#
_cell.length_a   1.000
_cell.length_b   1.000
_cell.length_c   1.000
_cell.angle_alpha   90.00
_cell.angle_beta   90.00
_cell.angle_gamma   90.00
#
_symmetry.space_group_name_H-M   'P 1'
#
loop_
_entity.id
_entity.type
_entity.pdbx_description
1 polymer ?
#
loop_
_entity_poly.entity_id
_entity_poly.type
_entity_poly.pdbx_seq_one_letter_code
_entity_poly.pdbx_strand_id
1 'polypeptide(L)'
;MRLLLLSLVLVVTCPAALARMYQWDDPDTGTPQLSGKPPYWYRGDESGPRVFVIDNGRVVDDTAVQVPDNQRRQLREAAFLRAERDEAQFRAKLEEAERLKAQRDAGREEALALEQGAAPPVSEPPPVEAAPAPEPDASTESNAMRALVKEWERLREEEAMKLIHE
;
A
#
# COMPACT_ATOMS: atom_id res chain seq x y z
N MET A 1 26.42 0.02 -9.72
CA MET A 1 25.81 0.47 -8.44
C MET A 1 24.30 0.73 -8.54
N ARG A 2 23.78 1.42 -9.58
CA ARG A 2 22.32 1.67 -9.70
C ARG A 2 21.45 0.40 -9.66
N LEU A 3 21.84 -0.66 -10.36
CA LEU A 3 21.12 -1.96 -10.34
C LEU A 3 21.16 -2.65 -8.96
N LEU A 4 22.26 -2.51 -8.22
CA LEU A 4 22.42 -3.04 -6.85
C LEU A 4 21.57 -2.28 -5.82
N LEU A 5 21.44 -0.96 -5.99
CA LEU A 5 20.55 -0.13 -5.19
C LEU A 5 19.08 -0.48 -5.46
N LEU A 6 18.72 -0.72 -6.71
CA LEU A 6 17.35 -1.05 -7.10
C LEU A 6 16.92 -2.43 -6.58
N SER A 7 17.82 -3.43 -6.61
CA SER A 7 17.56 -4.74 -6.02
C SER A 7 17.49 -4.69 -4.49
N LEU A 8 18.31 -3.88 -3.82
CA LEU A 8 18.26 -3.70 -2.38
C LEU A 8 16.94 -3.04 -1.93
N VAL A 9 16.51 -1.98 -2.63
CA VAL A 9 15.23 -1.31 -2.34
C VAL A 9 14.06 -2.29 -2.51
N LEU A 10 14.05 -3.08 -3.59
CA LEU A 10 12.99 -4.05 -3.84
C LEU A 10 12.84 -5.09 -2.71
N VAL A 11 13.97 -5.58 -2.17
CA VAL A 11 13.97 -6.56 -1.07
C VAL A 11 13.46 -5.95 0.24
N VAL A 12 13.81 -4.68 0.52
CA VAL A 12 13.40 -3.99 1.76
C VAL A 12 11.93 -3.59 1.72
N THR A 13 11.37 -3.28 0.54
CA THR A 13 9.97 -2.87 0.41
C THR A 13 9.01 -4.04 0.20
N CYS A 14 9.49 -5.28 0.07
CA CYS A 14 8.61 -6.42 -0.07
C CYS A 14 7.97 -6.71 1.30
N PRO A 15 6.66 -6.48 1.48
CA PRO A 15 6.01 -6.82 2.74
C PRO A 15 6.21 -8.31 2.96
N ALA A 16 6.69 -8.71 4.15
CA ALA A 16 6.71 -10.10 4.52
C ALA A 16 5.31 -10.64 4.29
N ALA A 17 5.15 -11.58 3.36
CA ALA A 17 3.84 -12.11 3.02
C ALA A 17 3.23 -12.67 4.31
N LEU A 18 2.24 -11.95 4.85
CA LEU A 18 1.50 -12.30 6.08
C LEU A 18 0.53 -13.44 5.77
N ALA A 19 1.03 -14.50 5.16
CA ALA A 19 0.25 -15.68 4.83
C ALA A 19 0.16 -16.55 6.08
N ARG A 20 -1.06 -16.84 6.51
CA ARG A 20 -1.30 -17.81 7.58
C ARG A 20 -0.93 -19.21 7.10
N MET A 21 -0.07 -19.90 7.83
CA MET A 21 0.30 -21.29 7.57
C MET A 21 -0.10 -22.18 8.75
N TYR A 22 -0.37 -23.45 8.45
CA TYR A 22 -0.73 -24.47 9.42
C TYR A 22 0.30 -25.58 9.35
N GLN A 23 0.88 -25.93 10.49
CA GLN A 23 1.80 -27.05 10.64
C GLN A 23 1.18 -28.09 11.58
N TRP A 24 1.27 -29.37 11.23
CA TRP A 24 0.86 -30.48 12.07
C TRP A 24 1.71 -31.70 11.75
N ASP A 25 1.77 -32.67 12.66
CA ASP A 25 2.39 -33.96 12.37
C ASP A 25 1.35 -34.92 11.78
N ASP A 26 1.67 -35.51 10.64
CA ASP A 26 0.87 -36.55 10.02
C ASP A 26 0.88 -37.80 10.93
N PRO A 27 -0.28 -38.29 11.41
CA PRO A 27 -0.35 -39.41 12.35
C PRO A 27 0.13 -40.74 11.75
N ASP A 28 0.05 -40.91 10.44
CA ASP A 28 0.41 -42.16 9.78
C ASP A 28 1.93 -42.23 9.53
N THR A 29 2.53 -41.10 9.17
CA THR A 29 3.96 -41.04 8.79
C THR A 29 4.86 -40.44 9.87
N GLY A 30 4.30 -39.74 10.85
CA GLY A 30 5.05 -38.95 11.85
C GLY A 30 5.81 -37.77 11.24
N THR A 31 5.52 -37.38 10.00
CA THR A 31 6.23 -36.30 9.31
C THR A 31 5.51 -34.97 9.50
N PRO A 32 6.26 -33.86 9.70
CA PRO A 32 5.65 -32.54 9.78
C PRO A 32 5.13 -32.12 8.42
N GLN A 33 3.85 -31.78 8.37
CA GLN A 33 3.15 -31.21 7.22
C GLN A 33 3.00 -29.71 7.39
N LEU A 34 3.02 -28.98 6.27
CA LEU A 34 2.87 -27.52 6.25
C LEU A 34 1.95 -27.12 5.09
N SER A 35 0.90 -26.35 5.38
CA SER A 35 -0.09 -25.93 4.38
C SER A 35 -0.56 -24.50 4.62
N GLY A 36 -0.86 -23.76 3.55
CA GLY A 36 -1.55 -22.46 3.63
C GLY A 36 -3.06 -22.57 3.88
N LYS A 37 -3.61 -23.79 3.81
CA LYS A 37 -5.02 -24.10 4.11
C LYS A 37 -5.11 -24.97 5.36
N PRO A 38 -6.11 -24.76 6.22
CA PRO A 38 -6.30 -25.62 7.37
C PRO A 38 -6.62 -27.06 6.92
N PRO A 39 -6.14 -28.09 7.64
CA PRO A 39 -6.56 -29.46 7.39
C PRO A 39 -8.06 -29.63 7.67
N TYR A 40 -8.70 -30.62 7.03
CA TYR A 40 -10.17 -30.72 7.01
C TYR A 40 -10.79 -30.83 8.42
N TRP A 41 -10.10 -31.51 9.33
CA TRP A 41 -10.54 -31.74 10.71
C TRP A 41 -10.30 -30.55 11.64
N TYR A 42 -9.44 -29.60 11.28
CA TYR A 42 -9.00 -28.52 12.18
C TYR A 42 -10.14 -27.62 12.69
N ARG A 43 -11.22 -27.49 11.91
CA ARG A 43 -12.43 -26.75 12.31
C ARG A 43 -13.66 -27.64 12.46
N GLY A 44 -13.49 -28.94 12.36
CA GLY A 44 -14.56 -29.92 12.52
C GLY A 44 -14.86 -30.19 13.99
N ASP A 45 -15.83 -31.07 14.21
CA ASP A 45 -16.13 -31.61 15.54
C ASP A 45 -15.21 -32.78 15.93
N GLU A 46 -14.44 -33.30 14.96
CA GLU A 46 -13.48 -34.38 15.16
C GLU A 46 -12.17 -33.85 15.75
N SER A 47 -11.67 -34.52 16.79
CA SER A 47 -10.34 -34.25 17.34
C SER A 47 -9.26 -34.74 16.37
N GLY A 48 -8.38 -33.85 15.92
CA GLY A 48 -7.23 -34.22 15.10
C GLY A 48 -5.88 -33.96 15.79
N PRO A 49 -4.78 -34.18 15.06
CA PRO A 49 -3.42 -33.85 15.50
C PRO A 49 -3.26 -32.42 16.02
N ARG A 50 -2.18 -32.18 16.78
CA ARG A 50 -1.81 -30.84 17.24
C ARG A 50 -1.47 -29.95 16.04
N VAL A 51 -1.98 -28.72 16.02
CA VAL A 51 -1.74 -27.74 14.94
C VAL A 51 -1.06 -26.49 15.49
N PHE A 52 0.04 -26.10 14.84
CA PHE A 52 0.66 -24.80 14.99
C PHE A 52 0.23 -23.89 13.85
N VAL A 53 -0.28 -22.71 14.18
CA VAL A 53 -0.67 -21.67 13.23
C VAL A 53 0.41 -20.61 13.21
N ILE A 54 1.04 -20.43 12.06
CA ILE A 54 2.01 -19.37 11.82
C ILE A 54 1.24 -18.21 11.20
N ASP A 55 1.09 -17.12 11.94
CA ASP A 55 0.35 -15.93 11.50
C ASP A 55 1.09 -14.66 11.91
N ASN A 56 1.28 -13.74 10.98
CA ASN A 56 2.00 -12.47 11.20
C ASN A 56 3.36 -12.63 11.90
N GLY A 57 4.14 -13.65 11.52
CA GLY A 57 5.46 -13.93 12.12
C GLY A 57 5.41 -14.48 13.55
N ARG A 58 4.22 -14.84 14.06
CA ARG A 58 4.03 -15.49 15.35
C ARG A 58 3.60 -16.94 15.15
N VAL A 59 4.15 -17.83 15.97
CA VAL A 59 3.71 -19.23 16.03
C VAL A 59 2.73 -19.37 17.19
N VAL A 60 1.51 -19.77 16.88
CA VAL A 60 0.43 -19.99 17.85
C VAL A 60 0.15 -21.48 17.89
N ASP A 61 0.20 -22.06 19.08
CA ASP A 61 -0.29 -23.41 19.29
C ASP A 61 -1.79 -23.37 19.50
N ASP A 62 -2.54 -23.68 18.45
CA ASP A 62 -3.97 -23.46 18.43
C ASP A 62 -4.74 -24.59 19.15
N THR A 63 -4.13 -25.77 19.23
CA THR A 63 -4.76 -26.98 19.79
C THR A 63 -4.34 -27.31 21.22
N ALA A 64 -3.31 -26.66 21.79
CA ALA A 64 -2.90 -26.90 23.18
C ALA A 64 -3.87 -26.33 24.22
N VAL A 65 -4.68 -25.33 23.86
CA VAL A 65 -5.64 -24.71 24.78
C VAL A 65 -7.00 -25.38 24.60
N GLN A 66 -7.36 -26.27 25.52
CA GLN A 66 -8.73 -26.77 25.59
C GLN A 66 -9.66 -25.66 26.08
N VAL A 67 -10.43 -25.08 25.16
CA VAL A 67 -11.43 -24.06 25.48
C VAL A 67 -12.79 -24.75 25.65
N PRO A 68 -13.48 -24.57 26.81
CA PRO A 68 -14.83 -25.11 27.01
C PRO A 68 -15.80 -24.65 25.91
N ASP A 69 -16.74 -25.50 25.50
CA ASP A 69 -17.66 -25.27 24.38
C ASP A 69 -18.44 -23.95 24.46
N ASN A 70 -18.80 -23.53 25.67
CA ASN A 70 -19.47 -22.25 25.88
C ASN A 70 -18.53 -21.09 25.49
N GLN A 71 -17.31 -21.10 26.02
CA GLN A 71 -16.31 -20.09 25.72
C GLN A 71 -15.90 -20.12 24.24
N ARG A 72 -15.83 -21.31 23.62
CA ARG A 72 -15.57 -21.48 22.19
C ARG A 72 -16.63 -20.79 21.32
N ARG A 73 -17.91 -20.95 21.69
CA ARG A 73 -19.04 -20.28 21.02
C ARG A 73 -18.97 -18.76 21.16
N GLN A 74 -18.73 -18.26 22.37
CA GLN A 74 -18.58 -16.82 22.63
C GLN A 74 -17.43 -16.22 21.83
N LEU A 75 -16.28 -16.90 21.75
CA LEU A 75 -15.13 -16.44 20.96
C LEU A 75 -15.44 -16.39 19.46
N ARG A 76 -16.18 -17.38 18.93
CA ARG A 76 -16.64 -17.32 17.52
C ARG A 76 -17.55 -16.14 17.27
N GLU A 77 -18.55 -15.95 18.11
CA GLU A 77 -19.51 -14.84 17.98
C GLU A 77 -18.80 -13.48 18.03
N ALA A 78 -17.88 -13.31 18.99
CA ALA A 78 -17.06 -12.11 19.09
C ALA A 78 -16.17 -11.90 17.85
N ALA A 79 -15.63 -12.97 17.26
CA ALA A 79 -14.84 -12.90 16.04
C ALA A 79 -15.68 -12.46 14.83
N PHE A 80 -16.91 -12.97 14.69
CA PHE A 80 -17.84 -12.53 13.63
C PHE A 80 -18.21 -11.06 13.77
N LEU A 81 -18.59 -10.60 14.98
CA LEU A 81 -18.91 -9.19 15.25
C LEU A 81 -17.72 -8.25 15.01
N ARG A 82 -16.48 -8.74 15.16
CA ARG A 82 -15.29 -7.97 14.83
C ARG A 82 -15.08 -7.89 13.33
N ALA A 83 -15.23 -9.00 12.61
CA ALA A 83 -15.11 -9.04 11.16
C ALA A 83 -16.11 -8.09 10.47
N GLU A 84 -17.36 -8.05 10.93
CA GLU A 84 -18.38 -7.11 10.42
C GLU A 84 -17.98 -5.64 10.63
N ARG A 85 -17.42 -5.31 11.81
CA ARG A 85 -16.93 -3.95 12.09
C ARG A 85 -15.74 -3.58 11.21
N ASP A 86 -14.79 -4.50 11.03
CA ASP A 86 -13.63 -4.29 10.19
C ASP A 86 -14.04 -4.08 8.72
N GLU A 87 -15.03 -4.83 8.23
CA GLU A 87 -15.60 -4.66 6.89
C GLU A 87 -16.28 -3.29 6.73
N ALA A 88 -17.09 -2.87 7.70
CA ALA A 88 -17.73 -1.55 7.68
C ALA A 88 -16.70 -0.41 7.64
N GLN A 89 -15.62 -0.53 8.43
CA GLN A 89 -14.52 0.44 8.41
C GLN A 89 -13.78 0.46 7.07
N PHE A 90 -13.57 -0.71 6.47
CA PHE A 90 -12.94 -0.81 5.15
C PHE A 90 -13.79 -0.13 4.07
N ARG A 91 -15.10 -0.37 4.06
CA ARG A 91 -16.03 0.29 3.13
C ARG A 91 -16.04 1.81 3.31
N ALA A 92 -16.12 2.30 4.54
CA ALA A 92 -16.09 3.74 4.81
C ALA A 92 -14.81 4.40 4.30
N LYS A 93 -13.64 3.77 4.49
CA LYS A 93 -12.37 4.26 3.96
C LYS A 93 -12.32 4.25 2.43
N LEU A 94 -12.93 3.25 1.81
CA LEU A 94 -13.01 3.16 0.36
C LEU A 94 -13.85 4.31 -0.22
N GLU A 95 -15.02 4.59 0.37
CA GLU A 95 -15.88 5.71 -0.04
C GLU A 95 -15.19 7.07 0.15
N GLU A 96 -14.45 7.25 1.26
CA GLU A 96 -13.67 8.46 1.49
C GLU A 96 -12.55 8.63 0.45
N ALA A 97 -11.84 7.56 0.13
CA ALA A 97 -10.80 7.57 -0.91
C ALA A 97 -11.37 7.90 -2.29
N GLU A 98 -12.55 7.38 -2.63
CA GLU A 98 -13.25 7.72 -3.88
C GLU A 98 -13.66 9.19 -3.92
N ARG A 99 -14.18 9.75 -2.82
CA ARG A 99 -14.50 11.18 -2.71
C ARG A 99 -13.28 12.08 -2.91
N LEU A 100 -12.17 11.77 -2.24
CA LEU A 100 -10.93 12.53 -2.39
C LEU A 100 -10.38 12.45 -3.82
N LYS A 101 -10.47 11.27 -4.44
CA LYS A 101 -10.09 11.08 -5.84
C LYS A 101 -10.93 11.94 -6.77
N ALA A 102 -12.26 11.95 -6.60
CA ALA A 102 -13.17 12.76 -7.41
C ALA A 102 -12.89 14.27 -7.26
N GLN A 103 -12.62 14.76 -6.04
CA GLN A 103 -12.25 16.16 -5.81
C GLN A 103 -10.94 16.54 -6.52
N ARG A 104 -9.93 15.67 -6.44
CA ARG A 104 -8.65 15.88 -7.11
C ARG A 104 -8.81 15.92 -8.63
N ASP A 105 -9.60 15.00 -9.18
CA ASP A 105 -9.80 14.91 -10.62
C ASP A 105 -10.61 16.12 -11.14
N ALA A 106 -11.61 16.60 -10.40
CA ALA A 106 -12.35 17.83 -10.70
C ALA A 106 -11.45 19.09 -10.65
N GLY A 107 -10.62 19.25 -9.61
CA GLY A 107 -9.68 20.37 -9.53
C GLY A 107 -8.62 20.35 -10.64
N ARG A 108 -8.25 19.16 -11.13
CA ARG A 108 -7.35 19.02 -12.29
C ARG A 108 -8.02 19.46 -13.59
N GLU A 109 -9.29 19.10 -13.80
CA GLU A 109 -10.06 19.55 -14.96
C GLU A 109 -10.25 21.07 -14.96
N GLU A 110 -10.51 21.68 -13.81
CA GLU A 110 -10.63 23.13 -13.66
C GLU A 110 -9.30 23.86 -13.93
N ALA A 111 -8.18 23.31 -13.46
CA ALA A 111 -6.84 23.83 -13.77
C ALA A 111 -6.53 23.76 -15.28
N LEU A 112 -6.89 22.66 -15.94
CA LEU A 112 -6.72 22.50 -17.39
C LEU A 112 -7.63 23.44 -18.21
N ALA A 113 -8.84 23.72 -17.72
CA ALA A 113 -9.78 24.65 -18.36
C ALA A 113 -9.30 26.11 -18.26
N LEU A 114 -8.69 26.49 -17.12
CA LEU A 114 -8.09 27.82 -16.93
C LEU A 114 -6.85 28.03 -17.81
N GLU A 115 -6.05 26.99 -18.08
CA GLU A 115 -4.94 27.05 -19.04
C GLU A 115 -5.43 27.26 -20.48
N GLN A 116 -6.57 26.70 -20.89
CA GLN A 116 -7.11 26.86 -22.24
C GLN A 116 -7.78 28.23 -22.48
N GLY A 117 -8.11 28.98 -21.43
CA GLY A 117 -8.70 30.33 -21.53
C GLY A 117 -7.70 31.48 -21.66
N ALA A 118 -6.39 31.23 -21.50
CA ALA A 118 -5.35 32.26 -21.44
C ALA A 118 -4.37 32.26 -22.63
N ALA A 119 -4.77 31.72 -23.78
CA ALA A 119 -4.00 31.89 -25.01
C ALA A 119 -4.41 33.21 -25.70
N PRO A 120 -3.55 34.25 -25.77
CA PRO A 120 -3.82 35.40 -26.61
C PRO A 120 -3.84 34.97 -28.09
N PRO A 121 -4.68 35.58 -28.95
CA PRO A 121 -4.65 35.31 -30.38
C PRO A 121 -3.28 35.75 -30.93
N VAL A 122 -2.46 34.77 -31.27
CA VAL A 122 -1.22 35.01 -32.01
C VAL A 122 -1.63 35.41 -33.42
N SER A 123 -1.53 36.70 -33.73
CA SER A 123 -1.62 37.23 -35.09
C SER A 123 -0.61 36.51 -35.99
N GLU A 124 -1.09 35.86 -37.06
CA GLU A 124 -0.24 35.29 -38.10
C GLU A 124 0.69 36.37 -38.68
N PRO A 125 2.03 36.22 -38.56
CA PRO A 125 2.96 37.00 -39.35
C PRO A 125 3.11 36.39 -40.76
N PRO A 126 3.47 37.19 -41.78
CA PRO A 126 3.59 36.76 -43.17
C PRO A 126 4.68 35.68 -43.33
N PRO A 127 4.63 34.87 -44.41
CA PRO A 127 5.53 33.74 -44.60
C PRO A 127 6.96 34.23 -44.82
N VAL A 128 7.78 34.14 -43.78
CA VAL A 128 9.22 34.34 -43.88
C VAL A 128 9.87 32.96 -43.94
N GLU A 129 10.62 32.80 -45.02
CA GLU A 129 11.54 31.73 -45.37
C GLU A 129 12.21 31.09 -44.15
N ALA A 130 12.10 29.77 -44.04
CA ALA A 130 12.52 28.98 -42.90
C ALA A 130 14.04 29.05 -42.65
N ALA A 131 14.43 29.81 -41.65
CA ALA A 131 15.68 29.59 -40.91
C ALA A 131 15.39 28.59 -39.77
N PRO A 132 16.26 27.58 -39.53
CA PRO A 132 16.02 26.55 -38.52
C PRO A 132 16.00 27.17 -37.13
N ALA A 133 14.84 27.05 -36.45
CA ALA A 133 14.70 27.39 -35.05
C ALA A 133 15.57 26.45 -34.19
N PRO A 134 16.35 26.95 -33.21
CA PRO A 134 17.05 26.09 -32.27
C PRO A 134 16.00 25.35 -31.42
N GLU A 135 16.12 24.02 -31.39
CA GLU A 135 15.28 23.14 -30.58
C GLU A 135 15.33 23.57 -29.10
N PRO A 136 14.20 23.51 -28.35
CA PRO A 136 14.20 23.74 -26.92
C PRO A 136 15.08 22.67 -26.25
N ASP A 137 16.26 23.10 -25.82
CA ASP A 137 17.24 22.22 -25.19
C ASP A 137 16.66 21.71 -23.86
N ALA A 138 16.46 20.38 -23.77
CA ALA A 138 15.97 19.66 -22.60
C ALA A 138 16.77 19.92 -21.32
N SER A 139 17.96 20.52 -21.46
CA SER A 139 18.77 21.04 -20.36
C SER A 139 18.04 22.12 -19.54
N THR A 140 17.21 22.96 -20.16
CA THR A 140 16.55 24.10 -19.51
C THR A 140 15.42 23.66 -18.58
N GLU A 141 14.60 22.69 -19.01
CA GLU A 141 13.54 22.09 -18.18
C GLU A 141 14.12 21.29 -17.02
N SER A 142 15.22 20.55 -17.25
CA SER A 142 15.91 19.82 -16.18
C SER A 142 16.47 20.78 -15.11
N ASN A 143 16.97 21.94 -15.53
CA ASN A 143 17.48 22.95 -14.60
C ASN A 143 16.36 23.61 -13.79
N ALA A 144 15.20 23.89 -14.41
CA ALA A 144 14.03 24.41 -13.71
C ALA A 144 13.50 23.42 -12.65
N MET A 145 13.44 22.13 -13.00
CA MET A 145 13.02 21.07 -12.07
C MET A 145 13.98 20.96 -10.87
N ARG A 146 15.30 21.04 -11.11
CA ARG A 146 16.30 21.02 -10.03
C ARG A 146 16.21 22.23 -9.10
N ALA A 147 15.84 23.41 -9.63
CA ALA A 147 15.65 24.60 -8.82
C ALA A 147 14.44 24.43 -7.87
N LEU A 148 13.32 23.92 -8.38
CA LEU A 148 12.12 23.62 -7.57
C LEU A 148 12.39 22.61 -6.46
N VAL A 149 13.15 21.54 -6.74
CA VAL A 149 13.52 20.54 -5.73
C VAL A 149 14.36 21.17 -4.62
N LYS A 150 15.33 22.01 -4.95
CA LYS A 150 16.17 22.71 -3.97
C LYS A 150 15.36 23.68 -3.09
N GLU A 151 14.43 24.41 -3.68
CA GLU A 151 13.55 25.32 -2.95
C GLU A 151 12.69 24.55 -1.92
N TRP A 152 12.17 23.39 -2.32
CA TRP A 152 11.35 22.54 -1.47
C TRP A 152 12.16 21.91 -0.32
N GLU A 153 13.38 21.43 -0.59
CA GLU A 153 14.29 20.91 0.44
C GLU A 153 14.61 21.95 1.52
N ARG A 154 14.87 23.20 1.10
CA ARG A 154 15.15 24.32 2.02
C ARG A 154 13.97 24.60 2.97
N LEU A 155 12.74 24.62 2.44
CA LEU A 155 11.54 24.85 3.25
C LEU A 155 11.33 23.74 4.28
N ARG A 156 11.57 22.48 3.89
CA ARG A 156 11.52 21.31 4.77
C ARG A 156 12.54 21.38 5.91
N GLU A 157 13.75 21.83 5.62
CA GLU A 157 14.82 21.99 6.60
C GLU A 157 14.49 23.11 7.60
N GLU A 158 13.94 24.23 7.13
CA GLU A 158 13.48 25.33 7.99
C GLU A 158 12.32 24.91 8.91
N GLU A 159 11.35 24.14 8.42
CA GLU A 159 10.29 23.56 9.24
C GLU A 159 10.83 22.60 10.31
N ALA A 160 11.77 21.73 9.94
CA ALA A 160 12.39 20.80 10.88
C ALA A 160 13.19 21.53 11.97
N MET A 161 13.91 22.59 11.62
CA MET A 161 14.67 23.40 12.58
C MET A 161 13.77 24.17 13.55
N LYS A 162 12.59 24.62 13.10
CA LYS A 162 11.58 25.25 13.97
C LYS A 162 11.01 24.27 15.00
N LEU A 163 10.73 23.04 14.58
CA LEU A 163 10.22 21.97 15.46
C LEU A 163 11.20 21.54 16.57
N ILE A 164 12.50 21.83 16.42
CA ILE A 164 13.53 21.49 17.41
C ILE A 164 13.71 22.60 18.46
N HIS A 165 13.24 23.82 18.19
CA HIS A 165 13.39 24.99 19.07
C HIS A 165 12.10 25.39 19.82
N GLU A 166 11.02 24.61 19.70
CA GLU A 166 9.84 24.64 20.60
C GLU A 166 9.96 23.57 21.70
#